data_AF-A0A7D6VF05-F1
#
_entry.id   AF-A0A7D6VF05-F1
#
_cell.length_a   1.000
_cell.length_b   1.000
_cell.length_c   1.000
_cell.angle_alpha   90.00
_cell.angle_beta   90.00
_cell.angle_gamma   90.00
#
_symmetry.space_group_name_H-M   'P 1'
#
loop_
_entity.id
_entity.type
_entity.pdbx_description
1 polymer ?
#
loop_
_entity_poly.entity_id
_entity_poly.type
_entity_poly.pdbx_seq_one_letter_code
_entity_poly.pdbx_strand_id
1 'polypeptide(L)'
;MFDPISLVVGAGLVVIGWAAGRYSRRTPRVQPPSTVCGCGHDLSLHDRKAGECHAESPRKTGWGLTVWARCGCKNYTGATPLEELFAPPVLPPLNEGK
;
A
#
# COMPACT_ATOMS: atom_id res chain seq x y z
N MET A 1 -10.12 -14.85 48.62
CA MET A 1 -10.44 -13.43 48.89
C MET A 1 -9.35 -12.62 48.22
N PHE A 2 -9.67 -11.81 47.22
CA PHE A 2 -8.66 -11.00 46.53
C PHE A 2 -8.25 -9.83 47.41
N ASP A 3 -6.94 -9.61 47.55
CA ASP A 3 -6.42 -8.48 48.30
C ASP A 3 -6.67 -7.18 47.51
N PRO A 4 -7.24 -6.13 48.14
CA PRO A 4 -7.61 -4.90 47.45
C PRO A 4 -6.40 -4.17 46.84
N ILE A 5 -5.20 -4.33 47.40
CA ILE A 5 -3.98 -3.70 46.87
C ILE A 5 -3.60 -4.36 45.55
N SER A 6 -3.66 -5.69 45.49
CA SER A 6 -3.39 -6.44 44.26
C SER A 6 -4.33 -6.07 43.11
N LEU A 7 -5.61 -5.76 43.41
CA LEU A 7 -6.56 -5.31 42.40
C LEU A 7 -6.22 -3.92 41.85
N VAL A 8 -5.83 -2.98 42.72
CA VAL A 8 -5.44 -1.62 42.31
C VAL A 8 -4.17 -1.65 41.46
N VAL A 9 -3.17 -2.44 41.87
CA VAL A 9 -1.91 -2.60 41.12
C VAL A 9 -2.16 -3.20 39.74
N GLY A 10 -2.97 -4.26 39.65
CA GLY A 10 -3.32 -4.89 38.38
C GLY A 10 -4.05 -3.92 37.44
N ALA A 11 -5.05 -3.20 37.94
CA ALA A 11 -5.76 -2.20 37.16
C ALA A 11 -4.84 -1.07 36.67
N GLY A 12 -3.92 -0.60 37.52
CA GLY A 12 -2.93 0.42 37.16
C GLY A 12 -2.03 -0.02 36.00
N LEU A 13 -1.49 -1.24 36.06
CA LEU A 13 -0.64 -1.78 34.99
C LEU A 13 -1.39 -1.87 33.65
N VAL A 14 -2.65 -2.31 33.67
CA VAL A 14 -3.48 -2.38 32.45
C VAL A 14 -3.71 -1.00 31.85
N VAL A 15 -4.05 0.00 32.66
CA VAL A 15 -4.29 1.37 32.19
C VAL A 15 -3.02 1.99 31.61
N ILE A 16 -1.89 1.82 32.29
CA ILE A 16 -0.59 2.34 31.82
C ILE A 16 -0.20 1.70 30.49
N GLY A 17 -0.30 0.36 30.39
CA GLY A 17 -0.01 -0.36 29.15
C GLY A 17 -0.92 0.06 27.99
N TRP A 18 -2.22 0.25 28.25
CA TRP A 18 -3.16 0.72 27.24
C TRP A 18 -2.85 2.14 26.77
N ALA A 19 -2.55 3.06 27.69
CA ALA A 19 -2.21 4.44 27.37
C ALA A 19 -0.90 4.52 26.57
N ALA A 20 0.16 3.84 27.01
CA ALA A 20 1.43 3.76 26.31
C ALA A 20 1.27 3.16 24.90
N GLY A 21 0.48 2.09 24.78
CA GLY A 21 0.16 1.48 23.48
C GLY A 21 -0.64 2.40 22.55
N ARG A 22 -1.55 3.23 23.09
CA ARG A 22 -2.30 4.22 22.30
C ARG A 22 -1.39 5.32 21.75
N TYR A 23 -0.41 5.76 22.53
CA TYR A 23 0.57 6.77 22.12
C TYR A 23 1.62 6.21 21.16
N SER A 24 2.07 4.96 21.35
CA SER A 24 3.09 4.30 20.52
C SER A 24 2.60 3.97 19.10
N ARG A 25 1.29 3.69 18.90
CA ARG A 25 0.69 3.44 17.58
C ARG A 25 0.74 4.62 16.60
N ARG A 26 1.29 5.77 17.00
CA ARG A 26 1.52 6.92 16.12
C ARG A 26 2.81 6.84 15.33
N THR A 27 3.62 5.78 15.49
CA THR A 27 4.75 5.57 14.57
C THR A 27 4.20 5.46 13.14
N PRO A 28 4.62 6.35 12.22
CA PRO A 28 4.18 6.27 10.85
C PRO A 28 4.60 4.92 10.31
N ARG A 29 3.61 4.14 9.86
CA ARG A 29 3.87 2.95 9.07
C ARG A 29 4.72 3.42 7.89
N VAL A 30 5.96 2.97 7.79
CA VAL A 30 6.79 3.20 6.60
C VAL A 30 5.99 2.61 5.44
N GLN A 31 5.29 3.46 4.68
CA GLN A 31 4.66 3.00 3.46
C GLN A 31 5.80 2.57 2.54
N PRO A 32 5.73 1.38 1.92
CA PRO A 32 6.65 1.05 0.85
C PRO A 32 6.59 2.18 -0.20
N PRO A 33 7.72 2.55 -0.82
CA PRO A 33 7.74 3.58 -1.84
C PRO A 33 6.79 3.16 -2.97
N SER A 34 5.62 3.80 -3.04
CA SER A 34 4.68 3.58 -4.13
C SER A 34 5.26 4.18 -5.39
N THR A 35 5.42 3.38 -6.42
CA THR A 35 5.84 3.80 -7.76
C THR A 35 4.64 4.45 -8.45
N VAL A 36 4.47 5.75 -8.23
CA VAL A 36 3.33 6.51 -8.74
C VAL A 36 3.59 6.93 -10.19
N CYS A 37 2.65 6.58 -11.07
CA CYS A 37 2.65 7.00 -12.47
C CYS A 37 2.30 8.49 -12.61
N GLY A 38 2.61 9.13 -13.74
CA GLY A 38 2.18 10.52 -14.02
C GLY A 38 0.66 10.75 -13.96
N CYS A 39 -0.15 9.68 -14.04
CA CYS A 39 -1.60 9.74 -13.83
C CYS A 39 -2.06 9.64 -12.36
N GLY A 40 -1.12 9.50 -11.42
CA GLY A 40 -1.38 9.44 -9.97
C GLY A 40 -1.73 8.05 -9.43
N HIS A 41 -1.70 7.01 -10.28
CA HIS A 41 -2.00 5.62 -9.88
C HIS A 41 -0.72 4.81 -9.70
N ASP A 42 -0.79 3.83 -8.80
CA ASP A 42 0.33 2.93 -8.49
C ASP A 42 0.66 2.01 -9.67
N LEU A 43 1.93 1.63 -9.79
CA LEU A 43 2.40 0.67 -10.79
C LEU A 43 1.64 -0.66 -10.75
N SER A 44 1.15 -1.09 -9.58
CA SER A 44 0.33 -2.31 -9.44
C SER A 44 -0.99 -2.27 -10.22
N LEU A 45 -1.46 -1.07 -10.59
CA LEU A 45 -2.67 -0.88 -11.40
C LEU A 45 -2.38 -0.88 -12.91
N HIS A 46 -1.12 -1.04 -13.32
CA HIS A 46 -0.71 -1.17 -14.72
C HIS A 46 -0.53 -2.64 -15.12
N ASP A 47 -0.95 -2.97 -16.35
CA ASP A 47 -0.55 -4.21 -17.01
C ASP A 47 0.93 -4.14 -17.41
N ARG A 48 1.76 -5.09 -16.96
CA ARG A 48 3.19 -5.15 -17.31
C ARG A 48 3.47 -5.38 -18.79
N LYS A 49 2.57 -6.06 -19.51
CA LYS A 49 2.72 -6.37 -20.94
C LYS A 49 2.13 -5.28 -21.82
N ALA A 50 0.92 -4.83 -21.50
CA ALA A 50 0.19 -3.86 -22.33
C ALA A 50 0.47 -2.40 -21.94
N GLY A 51 0.99 -2.14 -20.74
CA GLY A 51 1.24 -0.79 -20.21
C GLY A 51 -0.02 -0.04 -19.75
N GLU A 52 -1.21 -0.59 -20.00
CA GLU A 52 -2.49 0.07 -19.72
C GLU A 52 -2.80 0.11 -18.23
N CYS A 53 -3.33 1.25 -17.79
CA CYS A 53 -3.77 1.45 -16.42
C CYS A 53 -5.23 1.00 -16.25
N HIS A 54 -5.49 0.12 -15.30
CA HIS A 54 -6.83 -0.39 -14.98
C HIS A 54 -7.54 0.40 -13.86
N ALA A 55 -6.96 1.52 -13.42
CA ALA A 55 -7.55 2.37 -12.40
C ALA A 55 -8.75 3.18 -12.91
N GLU A 56 -9.62 3.59 -11.99
CA GLU A 56 -10.73 4.50 -12.24
C GLU A 56 -10.48 5.83 -11.53
N SER A 57 -10.64 6.93 -12.27
CA SER A 57 -10.41 8.28 -11.76
C SER A 57 -11.70 9.10 -11.81
N PRO A 58 -12.01 9.87 -10.75
CA PRO A 58 -13.15 10.77 -10.77
C PRO A 58 -12.89 11.93 -11.74
N ARG A 59 -13.83 12.17 -12.64
CA ARG A 59 -13.83 13.31 -13.57
C ARG A 59 -15.00 14.22 -13.23
N LYS A 60 -14.70 15.49 -12.98
CA LYS A 60 -15.73 16.53 -12.84
C LYS A 60 -16.32 16.81 -14.22
N THR A 61 -17.62 16.66 -14.34
CA THR A 61 -18.38 17.11 -15.51
C THR A 61 -18.71 18.59 -15.37
N GLY A 62 -19.05 19.26 -16.48
CA GLY A 62 -19.40 20.69 -16.49
C GLY A 62 -20.64 21.06 -15.66
N TRP A 63 -21.44 20.07 -15.25
CA TRP A 63 -22.69 20.25 -14.51
C TRP A 63 -22.54 19.99 -13.00
N GLY A 64 -21.30 19.92 -12.49
CA GLY A 64 -21.03 19.65 -11.07
C GLY A 64 -21.19 18.19 -10.66
N LEU A 65 -21.51 17.29 -11.59
CA LEU A 65 -21.54 15.84 -11.34
C LEU A 65 -20.14 15.26 -11.47
N THR A 66 -19.78 14.32 -10.60
CA THR A 66 -18.55 13.52 -10.71
C THR A 66 -18.89 12.19 -11.36
N VAL A 67 -18.23 11.86 -12.46
CA VAL A 67 -18.32 10.56 -13.10
C VAL A 67 -17.03 9.79 -12.90
N TRP A 68 -17.13 8.49 -12.68
CA TRP A 68 -15.97 7.61 -12.60
C TRP A 68 -15.66 7.11 -14.00
N ALA A 69 -14.44 7.37 -14.47
CA ALA A 69 -13.99 6.95 -15.78
C ALA A 69 -12.65 6.22 -15.66
N ARG A 70 -12.45 5.21 -16.52
CA ARG A 70 -11.17 4.50 -16.63
C ARG A 70 -10.04 5.46 -16.96
N CYS A 71 -8.88 5.21 -16.37
CA CYS A 71 -7.66 5.94 -16.67
C CYS A 71 -7.25 5.69 -18.13
N GLY A 72 -7.05 6.76 -18.91
CA GLY A 72 -6.62 6.66 -20.31
C GLY A 72 -5.11 6.44 -20.50
N CYS A 73 -4.37 6.17 -19.42
CA CYS A 73 -2.93 6.00 -19.46
C CYS A 73 -2.54 4.67 -20.12
N LYS A 74 -1.68 4.73 -21.14
CA LYS A 74 -1.25 3.57 -21.94
C LYS A 74 0.15 3.06 -21.62
N ASN A 75 0.95 3.82 -20.89
CA ASN A 75 2.29 3.43 -20.48
C ASN A 75 2.60 4.03 -19.11
N TYR A 76 3.25 3.26 -18.25
CA TYR A 76 3.77 3.76 -16.98
C TYR A 76 4.91 4.75 -17.24
N THR A 77 4.86 5.91 -16.58
CA THR A 77 5.82 7.02 -16.75
C THR A 77 6.45 7.48 -15.45
N GLY A 78 6.24 6.74 -14.35
CA GLY A 78 6.84 7.05 -13.06
C GLY A 78 8.26 6.53 -12.92
N ALA A 79 8.80 6.58 -11.70
CA ALA A 79 10.13 6.05 -11.40
C ALA A 79 10.19 4.53 -11.67
N THR A 80 11.28 4.07 -12.26
CA THR A 80 11.54 2.65 -12.48
C THR A 80 11.53 1.91 -11.13
N PRO A 81 10.73 0.85 -10.98
CA PRO A 81 10.68 0.07 -9.75
C PRO A 81 12.05 -0.56 -9.45
N LEU A 82 12.37 -0.66 -8.16
CA LEU A 82 13.62 -1.26 -7.70
C LEU A 82 13.74 -2.71 -8.18
N GLU A 83 12.63 -3.42 -8.25
CA GLU A 83 12.56 -4.80 -8.72
C GLU A 83 13.01 -4.91 -10.18
N GLU A 84 12.79 -3.93 -11.06
CA GLU A 84 13.30 -4.00 -12.43
C GLU A 84 14.82 -3.77 -12.50
N LEU A 85 15.36 -2.98 -11.57
CA LEU A 85 16.81 -2.72 -11.52
C LEU A 85 17.59 -3.84 -10.83
N PHE A 86 16.96 -4.55 -9.90
CA PHE A 86 17.63 -5.51 -9.01
C PHE A 86 17.13 -6.95 -9.14
N ALA A 87 16.01 -7.22 -9.81
CA ALA A 87 15.57 -8.60 -10.02
C ALA A 87 16.46 -9.28 -11.07
N PRO A 88 17.01 -10.46 -10.74
CA PRO A 88 17.61 -11.31 -11.74
C PRO A 88 16.57 -11.68 -12.82
N PRO A 89 16.99 -11.83 -14.08
CA PRO A 89 16.08 -12.30 -15.13
C PRO A 89 15.49 -13.66 -14.73
N VAL A 90 14.19 -13.84 -14.99
CA VAL A 90 13.52 -15.13 -14.75
C VAL A 90 14.18 -16.17 -15.66
N LEU A 91 14.91 -17.11 -15.05
CA LEU A 91 15.50 -18.22 -15.78
C LEU A 91 14.37 -19.13 -16.29
N PRO A 92 14.48 -19.66 -17.52
CA PRO A 92 13.55 -20.67 -18.00
C PRO A 92 13.61 -21.91 -17.07
N PRO A 93 12.50 -22.67 -16.95
CA PRO A 93 12.50 -23.89 -16.15
C PRO A 93 13.58 -24.85 -16.66
N LEU A 94 14.35 -25.46 -15.75
CA LEU A 94 15.49 -26.35 -16.06
C LEU A 94 15.10 -27.66 -16.78
N ASN A 95 13.85 -27.80 -17.23
CA ASN A 95 13.27 -29.05 -17.69
C ASN A 95 12.63 -28.88 -19.08
N GLU A 96 13.40 -28.40 -20.04
CA GLU A 96 13.07 -28.47 -21.48
C GLU A 96 14.22 -29.18 -22.22
N GLY A 97 14.65 -30.32 -21.68
CA GLY A 97 15.61 -31.23 -22.30
C GLY A 97 14.95 -32.57 -22.56
N LYS A 98 14.59 -32.79 -23.82
CA LYS A 98 14.07 -34.05 -24.37
C LYS A 98 15.15 -35.14 -24.36
#